data_AF-A0A210QMY7-F1
#
_entry.id   AF-A0A210QMY7-F1
#
_cell.length_a   1.000
_cell.length_b   1.000
_cell.length_c   1.000
_cell.angle_alpha   90.00
_cell.angle_beta   90.00
_cell.angle_gamma   90.00
#
_symmetry.space_group_name_H-M   'P 1'
#
loop_
_entity.id
_entity.type
_entity.pdbx_description
1 polymer ?
#
loop_
_entity_poly.entity_id
_entity_poly.type
_entity_poly.pdbx_seq_one_letter_code
_entity_poly.pdbx_strand_id
1 'polypeptide(L)'
;MQRQAKMVSKEITALNKIDMAEKTRQVVEVNHLRGDANPSTIGIALDGRYNSTSFGSAKKPGMDASQGMSLGIETSTPKKWIVARTLQTKLCWTGAWLRGKGYDVNCPGGHPDCTANTDRYDGLSEQAMGKNIGDQLTSQVFWSSTPRLTGTVLEPKVLRRPHKP
;
A
#
# COMPACT_ATOMS: atom_id res chain seq x y z
N MET A 1 9.08 -17.29 -17.60
CA MET A 1 7.86 -16.89 -16.86
C MET A 1 8.11 -15.92 -15.71
N GLN A 2 8.89 -16.24 -14.67
CA GLN A 2 8.99 -15.37 -13.47
C GLN A 2 9.55 -13.95 -13.71
N ARG A 3 10.54 -13.78 -14.60
CA ARG A 3 11.10 -12.44 -14.95
C ARG A 3 10.10 -11.56 -15.72
N GLN A 4 9.36 -12.14 -16.67
CA GLN A 4 8.29 -11.43 -17.38
C GLN A 4 7.12 -11.09 -16.46
N ALA A 5 6.73 -12.04 -15.58
CA ALA A 5 5.74 -11.78 -14.54
C ALA A 5 6.14 -10.61 -13.63
N LYS A 6 7.43 -10.47 -13.28
CA LYS A 6 7.94 -9.34 -12.51
C LYS A 6 7.78 -8.00 -13.23
N MET A 7 8.07 -7.93 -14.53
CA MET A 7 7.89 -6.72 -15.33
C MET A 7 6.41 -6.31 -15.40
N VAL A 8 5.53 -7.26 -15.69
CA VAL A 8 4.08 -7.02 -15.76
C VAL A 8 3.51 -6.67 -14.39
N SER A 9 4.01 -7.29 -13.30
CA SER A 9 3.54 -7.02 -11.94
C SER A 9 3.84 -5.60 -11.46
N LYS A 10 4.97 -5.01 -11.90
CA LYS A 10 5.27 -3.60 -11.60
C LYS A 10 4.23 -2.68 -12.25
N GLU A 11 3.92 -2.93 -13.51
CA GLU A 11 2.94 -2.14 -14.26
C GLU A 11 1.54 -2.29 -13.68
N ILE A 12 1.12 -3.53 -13.37
CA ILE A 12 -0.16 -3.79 -12.68
C ILE A 12 -0.21 -3.04 -11.34
N THR A 13 0.89 -3.01 -10.58
CA THR A 13 0.91 -2.29 -9.30
C THR A 13 0.76 -0.78 -9.50
N ALA A 14 1.38 -0.21 -10.54
CA ALA A 14 1.24 1.20 -10.88
C ALA A 14 -0.19 1.53 -11.33
N LEU A 15 -0.76 0.72 -12.22
CA LEU A 15 -2.15 0.85 -12.68
C LEU A 15 -3.14 0.77 -11.51
N ASN A 16 -2.96 -0.20 -10.61
CA ASN A 16 -3.82 -0.34 -9.44
C ASN A 16 -3.74 0.88 -8.51
N LYS A 17 -2.57 1.49 -8.34
CA LYS A 17 -2.44 2.72 -7.54
C LYS A 17 -3.18 3.89 -8.18
N ILE A 18 -3.11 4.02 -9.51
CA ILE A 18 -3.83 5.06 -10.25
C ILE A 18 -5.34 4.83 -10.16
N ASP A 19 -5.79 3.59 -10.36
CA ASP A 19 -7.20 3.24 -10.29
C ASP A 19 -7.77 3.48 -8.88
N MET A 20 -7.09 3.05 -7.81
CA MET A 20 -7.52 3.35 -6.43
C MET A 20 -7.59 4.85 -6.16
N ALA A 21 -6.66 5.64 -6.69
CA ALA A 21 -6.67 7.09 -6.51
C ALA A 21 -7.82 7.75 -7.27
N GLU A 22 -8.12 7.28 -8.48
CA GLU A 22 -9.29 7.73 -9.25
C GLU A 22 -10.59 7.34 -8.55
N LYS A 23 -10.68 6.12 -8.03
CA LYS A 23 -11.82 5.63 -7.25
C LYS A 23 -12.06 6.50 -6.02
N THR A 24 -11.00 6.82 -5.29
CA THR A 24 -11.04 7.73 -4.13
C THR A 24 -11.60 9.11 -4.53
N ARG A 25 -11.21 9.66 -5.68
CA ARG A 25 -11.75 10.94 -6.19
C ARG A 25 -13.24 10.87 -6.48
N GLN A 26 -13.69 9.81 -7.15
CA GLN A 26 -15.11 9.64 -7.48
C GLN A 26 -15.97 9.51 -6.22
N VAL A 27 -15.45 8.90 -5.15
CA VAL A 27 -16.13 8.87 -3.86
C VAL A 27 -16.30 10.27 -3.28
N VAL A 28 -15.24 11.09 -3.28
CA VAL A 28 -15.28 12.48 -2.79
C VAL A 28 -16.26 13.31 -3.62
N GLU A 29 -16.28 13.16 -4.94
CA GLU A 29 -17.23 13.83 -5.83
C GLU A 29 -18.68 13.45 -5.51
N VAL A 30 -18.96 12.16 -5.27
CA VAL A 30 -20.29 11.71 -4.84
C VAL A 30 -20.70 12.33 -3.51
N ASN A 31 -19.78 12.43 -2.56
CA ASN A 31 -20.05 13.06 -1.26
C ASN A 31 -20.35 14.57 -1.42
N HIS A 32 -19.64 15.25 -2.33
CA HIS A 32 -19.97 16.64 -2.69
C HIS A 32 -21.38 16.76 -3.27
N LEU A 33 -21.75 15.90 -4.22
CA LEU A 33 -23.07 15.90 -4.84
C LEU A 33 -24.21 15.63 -3.86
N ARG A 34 -23.92 14.89 -2.77
CA ARG A 34 -24.88 14.62 -1.68
C ARG A 34 -24.98 15.74 -0.66
N GLY A 35 -24.10 16.74 -0.72
CA GLY A 35 -24.06 17.85 0.22
C GLY A 35 -23.52 17.45 1.60
N ASP A 36 -22.62 16.47 1.69
CA ASP A 36 -21.98 16.12 2.95
C ASP A 36 -21.22 17.31 3.53
N ALA A 37 -21.29 17.49 4.86
CA ALA A 37 -20.59 18.59 5.53
C ALA A 37 -19.05 18.50 5.39
N ASN A 38 -18.52 17.27 5.25
CA ASN A 38 -17.10 17.01 5.06
C ASN A 38 -16.87 16.05 3.87
N PRO A 39 -16.98 16.52 2.61
CA PRO A 39 -16.93 15.65 1.42
C PRO A 39 -15.64 14.86 1.26
N SER A 40 -14.52 15.38 1.78
CA SER A 40 -13.21 14.72 1.76
C SER A 40 -13.10 13.56 2.77
N THR A 41 -14.09 13.37 3.64
CA THR A 41 -14.14 12.23 4.57
C THR A 41 -14.67 11.02 3.84
N ILE A 42 -13.90 9.94 3.84
CA ILE A 42 -14.28 8.69 3.17
C ILE A 42 -14.53 7.65 4.24
N GLY A 43 -15.79 7.21 4.35
CA GLY A 43 -16.13 6.02 5.12
C GLY A 43 -15.53 4.78 4.46
N ILE A 44 -14.76 4.00 5.23
CA ILE A 44 -14.16 2.74 4.77
C ILE A 44 -14.52 1.61 5.73
N ALA A 45 -14.82 0.45 5.16
CA ALA A 45 -14.79 -0.83 5.85
C ALA A 45 -13.43 -1.49 5.56
N LEU A 46 -12.82 -2.03 6.61
CA LEU A 46 -11.53 -2.73 6.51
C LEU A 46 -11.76 -4.20 6.73
N ASP A 47 -11.26 -5.01 5.81
CA ASP A 47 -11.15 -6.46 5.99
C ASP A 47 -9.68 -6.87 5.98
N GLY A 48 -9.33 -7.77 6.89
CA GLY A 48 -7.97 -8.23 7.15
C GLY A 48 -7.91 -9.73 7.03
N ARG A 49 -7.07 -10.23 6.13
CA ARG A 49 -6.84 -11.66 5.93
C ARG A 49 -5.40 -12.02 6.29
N TYR A 50 -5.27 -13.02 7.14
CA TYR A 50 -4.00 -13.67 7.45
C TYR A 50 -3.87 -14.95 6.64
N ASN A 51 -2.69 -15.16 6.07
CA ASN A 51 -2.38 -16.35 5.28
C ASN A 51 -1.07 -16.99 5.75
N SER A 52 -1.03 -18.31 5.70
CA SER A 52 0.16 -19.11 5.99
C SER A 52 0.42 -20.05 4.82
N THR A 53 1.70 -20.26 4.50
CA THR A 53 2.13 -21.16 3.42
C THR A 53 2.10 -22.63 3.82
N SER A 54 2.01 -22.93 5.12
CA SER A 54 1.97 -24.30 5.64
C SER A 54 0.98 -24.40 6.80
N PHE A 55 0.04 -25.33 6.72
CA PHE A 55 -0.81 -25.71 7.84
C PHE A 55 -0.10 -26.81 8.64
N GLY A 56 0.43 -26.47 9.81
CA GLY A 56 0.98 -27.48 10.73
C GLY A 56 1.91 -26.91 11.80
N SER A 57 1.44 -26.91 13.04
CA SER A 57 2.31 -26.85 14.22
C SER A 57 1.69 -27.73 15.30
N ALA A 58 2.28 -28.91 15.53
CA ALA A 58 1.83 -29.83 16.58
C ALA A 58 2.20 -29.34 17.99
N LYS A 59 3.01 -28.27 18.12
CA LYS A 59 3.70 -27.90 19.38
C LYS A 59 3.53 -26.44 19.80
N LYS A 60 2.86 -25.59 19.02
CA LYS A 60 2.60 -24.20 19.41
C LYS A 60 1.14 -23.84 19.22
N PRO A 61 0.42 -23.40 20.27
CA PRO A 61 -0.90 -22.80 20.11
C PRO A 61 -0.72 -21.45 19.40
N GLY A 62 -1.24 -21.37 18.17
CA GLY A 62 -1.15 -20.19 17.30
C GLY A 62 -0.65 -20.54 15.89
N MET A 63 -1.44 -20.20 14.88
CA MET A 63 -1.01 -20.29 13.48
C MET A 63 -0.04 -19.15 13.19
N ASP A 64 1.21 -19.45 12.82
CA ASP A 64 2.13 -18.43 12.34
C ASP A 64 1.70 -18.02 10.92
N ALA A 65 1.21 -16.78 10.80
CA ALA A 65 0.83 -16.20 9.53
C ALA A 65 2.08 -15.62 8.86
N SER A 66 2.39 -16.12 7.67
CA SER A 66 3.52 -15.65 6.86
C SER A 66 3.19 -14.35 6.14
N GLN A 67 1.90 -14.07 5.92
CA GLN A 67 1.41 -12.90 5.21
C GLN A 67 0.11 -12.38 5.85
N GLY A 68 -0.06 -11.07 5.82
CA GLY A 68 -1.27 -10.37 6.23
C GLY A 68 -1.65 -9.40 5.12
N MET A 69 -2.91 -9.39 4.70
CA MET A 69 -3.42 -8.49 3.68
C MET A 69 -4.62 -7.76 4.23
N SER A 70 -4.71 -6.45 4.02
CA SER A 70 -5.92 -5.72 4.33
C SER A 70 -6.35 -4.84 3.17
N LEU A 71 -7.66 -4.77 2.97
CA LEU A 71 -8.31 -3.98 1.92
C LEU A 71 -9.22 -2.94 2.57
N GLY A 72 -9.09 -1.69 2.12
CA GLY A 72 -10.01 -0.62 2.45
C GLY A 72 -11.07 -0.51 1.36
N ILE A 73 -12.31 -0.79 1.70
CA ILE A 73 -13.47 -0.73 0.80
C ILE A 73 -14.32 0.47 1.20
N GLU A 74 -14.62 1.35 0.26
CA GLU A 74 -15.46 2.52 0.53
C GLU A 74 -16.92 2.12 0.82
N THR A 75 -17.57 2.84 1.73
CA THR A 75 -18.95 2.57 2.14
C THR A 75 -19.97 3.56 1.59
N SER A 76 -19.54 4.55 0.81
CA SER A 76 -20.33 5.71 0.37
C SER A 76 -21.11 5.43 -0.92
N THR A 77 -20.53 4.71 -1.87
CA THR A 77 -21.16 4.38 -3.15
C THR A 77 -21.79 2.97 -3.11
N PRO A 78 -22.76 2.66 -3.99
CA PRO A 78 -23.32 1.31 -4.09
C PRO A 78 -22.33 0.31 -4.68
N LYS A 79 -21.28 0.77 -5.37
CA LYS A 79 -20.35 -0.09 -6.08
C LYS A 79 -19.23 -0.65 -5.18
N LYS A 80 -19.03 -0.11 -3.98
CA LYS A 80 -18.10 -0.61 -2.94
C LYS A 80 -16.68 -0.81 -3.47
N TRP A 81 -16.07 0.30 -3.87
CA TRP A 81 -14.76 0.31 -4.50
C TRP A 81 -13.62 0.04 -3.51
N ILE A 82 -12.60 -0.66 -3.97
CA ILE A 82 -11.35 -0.80 -3.23
C ILE A 82 -10.56 0.49 -3.42
N VAL A 83 -10.32 1.22 -2.33
CA VAL A 83 -9.68 2.55 -2.34
C VAL A 83 -8.27 2.53 -1.73
N ALA A 84 -7.95 1.47 -0.99
CA ALA A 84 -6.62 1.26 -0.44
C ALA A 84 -6.35 -0.22 -0.20
N ARG A 85 -5.08 -0.60 -0.20
CA ARG A 85 -4.65 -1.95 0.13
C ARG A 85 -3.31 -1.96 0.83
N THR A 86 -3.11 -2.94 1.69
CA THR A 86 -1.82 -3.19 2.31
C THR A 86 -1.54 -4.69 2.33
N LEU A 87 -0.27 -5.02 2.20
CA LEU A 87 0.23 -6.38 2.27
C LEU A 87 1.45 -6.35 3.17
N GLN A 88 1.42 -7.12 4.24
CA GLN A 88 2.58 -7.46 5.06
C GLN A 88 2.98 -8.89 4.72
N THR A 89 4.27 -9.10 4.48
CA THR A 89 4.81 -10.38 4.02
C THR A 89 6.18 -10.59 4.61
N LYS A 90 6.34 -11.74 5.26
CA LYS A 90 7.60 -12.22 5.84
C LYS A 90 8.34 -13.16 4.89
N LEU A 91 7.73 -13.48 3.75
CA LEU A 91 8.21 -14.50 2.83
C LEU A 91 9.30 -13.93 1.93
N CYS A 92 10.48 -14.54 2.00
CA CYS A 92 11.53 -14.40 1.02
C CYS A 92 12.17 -15.77 0.81
N TRP A 93 12.09 -16.31 -0.40
CA TRP A 93 12.63 -17.63 -0.72
C TRP A 93 14.15 -17.70 -0.51
N THR A 94 14.88 -16.73 -1.04
CA THR A 94 16.35 -16.65 -0.90
C THR A 94 16.77 -16.55 0.56
N GLY A 95 16.08 -15.70 1.33
CA GLY A 95 16.32 -15.58 2.77
C GLY A 95 16.02 -16.88 3.51
N ALA A 96 14.93 -17.57 3.18
CA ALA A 96 14.59 -18.85 3.79
C ALA A 96 15.64 -19.92 3.48
N TRP A 97 16.12 -19.99 2.24
CA TRP A 97 17.15 -20.92 1.81
C TRP A 97 18.50 -20.69 2.52
N LEU A 98 18.96 -19.44 2.61
CA LEU A 98 20.20 -19.10 3.30
C LEU A 98 20.13 -19.41 4.80
N ARG A 99 18.99 -19.15 5.44
CA ARG A 99 18.77 -19.55 6.85
C ARG A 99 18.79 -21.06 7.04
N GLY A 100 18.22 -21.81 6.09
CA GLY A 100 18.28 -23.28 6.11
C GLY A 100 19.71 -23.83 6.06
N LYS A 101 20.66 -23.04 5.54
CA LYS A 101 22.10 -23.35 5.54
C LYS A 101 22.84 -22.87 6.79
N GLY A 102 22.16 -22.23 7.74
CA GLY A 102 22.74 -21.73 8.98
C GLY A 102 23.23 -20.27 8.94
N TYR A 103 22.98 -19.54 7.84
CA TYR A 103 23.31 -18.12 7.77
C TYR A 103 22.24 -17.29 8.49
N ASP A 104 22.67 -16.37 9.35
CA ASP A 104 21.76 -15.39 9.95
C ASP A 104 21.48 -14.27 8.95
N VAL A 105 20.38 -14.41 8.20
CA VAL A 105 19.94 -13.40 7.23
C VAL A 105 18.56 -12.87 7.59
N ASN A 106 18.50 -11.55 7.71
CA ASN A 106 17.25 -10.81 7.78
C ASN A 106 16.97 -10.15 6.42
N CYS A 107 15.73 -10.25 5.95
CA CYS A 107 15.37 -9.78 4.61
C CYS A 107 14.01 -9.06 4.60
N PRO A 108 13.94 -7.79 5.01
CA PRO A 108 12.81 -6.90 4.77
C PRO A 108 13.12 -5.98 3.57
N GLY A 109 13.27 -6.58 2.38
CA GLY A 109 13.37 -5.86 1.10
C GLY A 109 14.78 -5.63 0.55
N GLY A 110 15.83 -6.08 1.23
CA GLY A 110 17.24 -5.75 0.95
C GLY A 110 17.93 -6.42 -0.24
N HIS A 111 17.20 -7.03 -1.19
CA HIS A 111 17.80 -7.56 -2.44
C HIS A 111 16.77 -7.58 -3.58
N PRO A 112 17.19 -7.65 -4.87
CA PRO A 112 16.30 -7.40 -6.01
C PRO A 112 15.07 -8.31 -6.13
N ASP A 113 15.12 -9.50 -5.52
CA ASP A 113 14.06 -10.51 -5.54
C ASP A 113 13.49 -10.76 -4.13
N CYS A 114 13.68 -9.82 -3.21
CA CYS A 114 13.12 -9.91 -1.88
C CYS A 114 11.63 -9.57 -1.91
N THR A 115 10.80 -10.52 -1.52
CA THR A 115 9.34 -10.35 -1.40
C THR A 115 8.89 -10.08 0.02
N ALA A 116 9.80 -10.02 0.98
CA ALA A 116 9.48 -9.73 2.37
C ALA A 116 9.61 -8.23 2.63
N ASN A 117 8.64 -7.66 3.34
CA ASN A 117 8.58 -6.24 3.68
C ASN A 117 8.38 -5.99 5.18
N THR A 118 8.28 -7.06 5.95
CA THR A 118 8.17 -7.07 7.41
C THR A 118 9.21 -8.04 7.95
N ASP A 119 9.75 -7.76 9.12
CA ASP A 119 10.68 -8.68 9.77
C ASP A 119 10.01 -10.03 10.03
N ARG A 120 10.81 -11.09 10.05
CA ARG A 120 10.32 -12.45 10.31
C ARG A 120 9.77 -12.60 11.73
N TYR A 121 10.35 -11.89 12.69
CA TYR A 121 10.01 -11.94 14.11
C TYR A 121 8.89 -10.95 14.47
N ASP A 122 8.68 -9.92 13.64
CA ASP A 122 7.62 -8.94 13.87
C ASP A 122 6.23 -9.56 13.78
N GLY A 123 5.32 -9.11 14.64
CA GLY A 123 3.91 -9.46 14.54
C GLY A 123 3.26 -8.83 13.31
N LEU A 124 2.45 -9.61 12.58
CA LEU A 124 1.55 -9.03 11.58
C LEU A 124 0.40 -8.33 12.33
N SER A 125 0.12 -7.07 12.01
CA SER A 125 -0.76 -6.23 12.83
C SER A 125 -1.79 -5.50 11.98
N GLU A 126 -3.07 -5.66 12.34
CA GLU A 126 -4.17 -4.89 11.75
C GLU A 126 -3.98 -3.39 11.98
N GLN A 127 -3.41 -2.98 13.11
CA GLN A 127 -3.12 -1.58 13.39
C GLN A 127 -2.10 -1.02 12.38
N ALA A 128 -1.00 -1.74 12.15
CA ALA A 128 0.03 -1.32 11.20
C ALA A 128 -0.50 -1.30 9.76
N MET A 129 -1.34 -2.28 9.42
CA MET A 129 -2.04 -2.35 8.15
C MET A 129 -3.02 -1.19 7.97
N GLY A 130 -3.86 -0.91 8.96
CA GLY A 130 -4.83 0.18 8.97
C GLY A 130 -4.16 1.55 8.91
N LYS A 131 -3.04 1.75 9.62
CA LYS A 131 -2.23 2.96 9.51
C LYS A 131 -1.72 3.17 8.08
N ASN A 132 -1.16 2.12 7.46
CA ASN A 132 -0.72 2.18 6.06
C ASN A 132 -1.85 2.57 5.10
N ILE A 133 -3.06 2.05 5.34
CA ILE A 133 -4.24 2.40 4.54
C ILE A 133 -4.63 3.86 4.77
N GLY A 134 -4.62 4.34 6.02
CA GLY A 134 -4.83 5.75 6.34
C GLY A 134 -3.84 6.66 5.60
N ASP A 135 -2.55 6.36 5.69
CA ASP A 135 -1.47 7.11 5.02
C ASP A 135 -1.65 7.10 3.47
N GLN A 136 -2.07 5.96 2.91
CA GLN A 136 -2.40 5.86 1.49
C GLN A 136 -3.58 6.76 1.11
N LEU A 137 -4.66 6.79 1.89
CA LEU A 137 -5.81 7.63 1.58
C LEU A 137 -5.47 9.12 1.71
N THR A 138 -4.72 9.51 2.74
CA THR A 138 -4.28 10.90 2.92
C THR A 138 -3.43 11.37 1.74
N SER A 139 -2.49 10.54 1.27
CA SER A 139 -1.64 10.87 0.13
C SER A 139 -2.40 10.92 -1.21
N GLN A 140 -3.40 10.06 -1.41
CA GLN A 140 -4.24 10.04 -2.60
C GLN A 140 -5.19 11.25 -2.67
N VAL A 141 -5.77 11.65 -1.53
CA VAL A 141 -6.68 12.80 -1.44
C VAL A 141 -5.91 14.13 -1.61
N PHE A 142 -4.68 14.25 -1.09
CA PHE A 142 -3.86 15.46 -1.30
C PHE A 142 -3.51 15.70 -2.78
N TRP A 143 -3.29 14.63 -3.55
CA TRP A 143 -3.10 14.70 -5.01
C TRP A 143 -4.39 15.02 -5.79
N SER A 144 -5.55 15.08 -5.13
CA SER A 144 -6.84 15.38 -5.76
C SER A 144 -7.32 16.82 -5.55
N SER A 145 -6.85 17.50 -4.50
CA SER A 145 -7.19 18.91 -4.23
C SER A 145 -6.35 19.91 -5.01
N THR A 146 -5.34 19.44 -5.76
CA THR A 146 -4.57 20.31 -6.67
C THR A 146 -5.26 20.33 -8.03
N PRO A 147 -5.75 21.49 -8.52
CA PRO A 147 -6.26 21.58 -9.88
C PRO A 147 -5.16 21.12 -10.83
N ARG A 148 -5.48 20.14 -11.69
CA ARG A 148 -4.58 19.69 -12.75
C ARG A 148 -4.51 20.82 -13.79
N LEU A 149 -3.72 21.86 -13.51
CA LEU A 149 -3.34 22.84 -14.52
C LEU A 149 -2.55 22.07 -15.59
N THR A 150 -3.20 21.96 -16.74
CA THR A 150 -2.64 21.49 -17.99
C THR A 150 -1.37 22.26 -18.35
N GLY A 151 -0.31 21.54 -18.67
CA GLY A 151 0.77 22.05 -19.52
C GLY A 151 1.94 22.71 -18.80
N THR A 152 3.14 22.38 -19.29
CA THR A 152 4.46 22.94 -18.97
C THR A 152 5.04 22.65 -17.58
N VAL A 153 5.93 21.65 -17.56
CA VAL A 153 7.06 21.58 -16.64
C VAL A 153 7.85 22.88 -16.78
N LEU A 154 7.62 23.84 -15.89
CA LEU A 154 8.55 24.94 -15.69
C LEU A 154 9.56 24.48 -14.65
N GLU A 155 10.80 24.30 -15.09
CA GLU A 155 11.96 24.12 -14.22
C GLU A 155 11.98 25.21 -13.13
N PRO A 156 12.38 24.87 -11.89
CA PRO A 156 12.46 25.87 -10.84
C PRO A 156 13.62 26.82 -11.14
N LYS A 157 13.32 28.02 -11.65
CA LYS A 157 14.26 29.15 -11.63
C LYS A 157 14.55 29.49 -10.17
N VAL A 158 15.77 29.17 -9.74
CA VAL A 158 16.37 29.59 -8.48
C VAL A 158 16.33 31.12 -8.40
N LEU A 159 15.38 31.65 -7.63
CA LEU A 159 15.28 33.08 -7.34
C LEU A 159 16.40 33.47 -6.37
N ARG A 160 17.57 33.83 -6.89
CA ARG A 160 18.61 34.50 -6.08
C ARG A 160 18.11 35.90 -5.73
N ARG A 161 17.91 36.18 -4.45
CA ARG A 161 17.60 37.53 -3.94
C ARG A 161 18.78 38.46 -4.25
N PRO A 162 18.55 39.69 -4.72
CA PRO A 162 19.60 40.68 -4.83
C PRO A 162 19.93 41.22 -3.43
N HIS A 163 21.21 41.12 -3.05
CA HIS A 163 21.77 41.93 -1.97
C HIS A 163 21.90 43.36 -2.49
N LYS A 164 21.43 44.34 -1.71
CA LYS A 164 21.63 45.77 -1.96
C LYS A 164 21.71 46.48 -0.61
N PRO A 165 22.37 47.65 -0.57
CA PRO A 165 23.76 47.93 -0.93
C PRO A 165 24.70 47.74 0.26
#